data_AF-A0A919ABE0-F1
#
_entry.id   AF-A0A919ABE0-F1
#
_cell.length_a   1.000
_cell.length_b   1.000
_cell.length_c   1.000
_cell.angle_alpha   90.00
_cell.angle_beta   90.00
_cell.angle_gamma   90.00
#
_symmetry.space_group_name_H-M   'P 1'
#
loop_
_entity.id
_entity.type
_entity.pdbx_description
1 polymer ?
#
loop_
_entity_poly.entity_id
_entity_poly.type
_entity_poly.pdbx_seq_one_letter_code
_entity_poly.pdbx_strand_id
1 'polypeptide(L)'
;MGTGIVADAAVTLPWRFHGLLAAATVVWLGAALLLILLAVGYLRQRALRLHAGDPVMAQFFGAAPMALLTVGAGALLLGRRLIGPEAALDVDWVLWSLGTVLGLVTACTVPYLMVTRHRFGPDAAFGGWLMPVVPPMVSAATGALLVPHAPAGQPRLALLLGCYAMLGLGLVATLLVLAMIYGRLVHHEAPAGTAVPTVWIGAGALGQSVTALGALATAAPGALPAPYARGTAVFALLGGIVVWGFAMLWVVLATGLTVRTIRAGLPFAPTWWSFIFPVGACVTATCALAARTGLDMLIWVAVVFYGLLVIAWVVVAGHSLRHAARHMSLRSVAAHARRRGVEPEGPFDGATELRGTVRTTAGGRPIPEARVTLIDPAGDVVGVTLTAADGSYAFTDLAGDRYTVVAAGYPAQAMPLSLDGSGQGVFDLTLAHEEG
;
A
#
# COMPACT_ATOMS: atom_id res chain seq x y z
N MET A 1 -7.44 -0.41 -1.93
CA MET A 1 -6.65 0.56 -2.73
C MET A 1 -6.34 0.02 -4.13
N GLY A 2 -5.41 -0.94 -4.30
CA GLY A 2 -4.98 -1.39 -5.64
C GLY A 2 -6.12 -1.84 -6.54
N THR A 3 -7.00 -2.72 -6.07
CA THR A 3 -8.21 -3.14 -6.82
C THR A 3 -9.15 -1.97 -7.13
N GLY A 4 -9.27 -0.99 -6.23
CA GLY A 4 -10.11 0.19 -6.43
C GLY A 4 -9.63 1.04 -7.60
N ILE A 5 -8.33 1.34 -7.66
CA ILE A 5 -7.78 2.18 -8.74
C ILE A 5 -7.89 1.52 -10.13
N VAL A 6 -7.89 0.19 -10.21
CA VAL A 6 -8.11 -0.54 -11.48
C VAL A 6 -9.50 -0.23 -12.03
N ALA A 7 -10.49 -0.16 -11.15
CA ALA A 7 -11.86 0.20 -11.51
C ALA A 7 -11.99 1.71 -11.83
N ASP A 8 -11.46 2.58 -10.95
CA ASP A 8 -11.57 4.03 -11.13
C ASP A 8 -10.86 4.51 -12.41
N ALA A 9 -9.66 3.99 -12.69
CA ALA A 9 -8.90 4.31 -13.89
C ALA A 9 -9.60 3.86 -15.18
N ALA A 10 -10.45 2.83 -15.13
CA ALA A 10 -11.24 2.42 -16.29
C ALA A 10 -12.20 3.52 -16.76
N VAL A 11 -12.71 4.32 -15.82
CA VAL A 11 -13.68 5.39 -16.08
C VAL A 11 -13.03 6.58 -16.76
N THR A 12 -11.74 6.82 -16.50
CA THR A 12 -11.00 7.97 -17.05
C THR A 12 -10.49 7.74 -18.47
N LEU A 13 -10.51 6.49 -18.96
CA LEU A 13 -10.00 6.17 -20.29
C LEU A 13 -10.77 6.91 -21.40
N PRO A 14 -10.05 7.49 -22.38
CA PRO A 14 -10.65 8.16 -23.54
C PRO A 14 -11.35 7.16 -24.47
N TRP A 15 -10.83 5.93 -24.58
CA TRP A 15 -11.44 4.87 -25.37
C TRP A 15 -12.19 3.88 -24.49
N ARG A 16 -13.46 3.69 -24.79
CA ARG A 16 -14.35 2.80 -24.07
C ARG A 16 -14.93 1.76 -25.04
N PHE A 17 -14.88 0.50 -24.66
CA PHE A 17 -15.56 -0.58 -25.37
C PHE A 17 -16.81 -1.03 -24.60
N HIS A 18 -17.72 -1.71 -25.32
CA HIS A 18 -18.97 -2.23 -24.77
C HIS A 18 -18.65 -3.33 -23.74
N GLY A 19 -18.62 -2.97 -22.45
CA GLY A 19 -18.30 -3.89 -21.34
C GLY A 19 -17.26 -3.38 -20.34
N LEU A 20 -16.44 -2.39 -20.70
CA LEU A 20 -15.38 -1.86 -19.81
C LEU A 20 -15.96 -1.37 -18.47
N LEU A 21 -17.04 -0.59 -18.51
CA LEU A 21 -17.68 -0.06 -17.30
C LEU A 21 -18.29 -1.17 -16.45
N ALA A 22 -18.90 -2.19 -17.06
CA ALA A 22 -19.45 -3.33 -16.32
C ALA A 22 -18.35 -4.11 -15.62
N ALA A 23 -17.23 -4.38 -16.32
CA ALA A 23 -16.06 -5.02 -15.73
C ALA A 23 -15.47 -4.18 -14.59
N ALA A 24 -15.34 -2.87 -14.78
CA ALA A 24 -14.87 -1.94 -13.75
C ALA A 24 -15.79 -1.94 -12.52
N THR A 25 -17.11 -1.96 -12.70
CA THR A 25 -18.07 -2.07 -11.60
C THR A 25 -17.89 -3.37 -10.82
N VAL A 26 -17.66 -4.51 -11.48
CA VAL A 26 -17.38 -5.79 -10.80
C VAL A 26 -16.08 -5.72 -9.99
N VAL A 27 -15.02 -5.16 -10.57
CA VAL A 27 -13.73 -4.96 -9.87
C VAL A 27 -13.90 -4.04 -8.66
N TRP A 28 -14.68 -2.96 -8.79
CA TRP A 28 -15.00 -2.05 -7.69
C TRP A 28 -15.79 -2.74 -6.57
N LEU A 29 -16.81 -3.56 -6.90
CA LEU A 29 -17.54 -4.35 -5.90
C LEU A 29 -16.60 -5.30 -5.14
N GLY A 30 -15.66 -5.93 -5.84
CA GLY A 30 -14.61 -6.73 -5.23
C GLY A 30 -13.71 -5.91 -4.29
N ALA A 31 -13.35 -4.67 -4.67
CA ALA A 31 -12.59 -3.76 -3.82
C ALA A 31 -13.36 -3.36 -2.56
N ALA A 32 -14.66 -3.07 -2.68
CA ALA A 32 -15.53 -2.73 -1.55
C ALA A 32 -15.67 -3.91 -0.58
N LEU A 33 -15.88 -5.12 -1.09
CA LEU A 33 -15.93 -6.33 -0.29
C LEU A 33 -14.61 -6.57 0.46
N LEU A 34 -13.47 -6.47 -0.24
CA LEU A 34 -12.15 -6.62 0.38
C LEU A 34 -11.90 -5.57 1.47
N LEU A 35 -12.30 -4.32 1.25
CA LEU A 35 -12.20 -3.27 2.27
C LEU A 35 -12.96 -3.65 3.54
N ILE A 36 -14.20 -4.11 3.41
CA ILE A 36 -15.02 -4.52 4.56
C ILE A 36 -14.37 -5.70 5.30
N LEU A 37 -13.98 -6.75 4.57
CA LEU A 37 -13.38 -7.94 5.17
C LEU A 37 -12.06 -7.63 5.89
N LEU A 38 -11.19 -6.83 5.28
CA LEU A 38 -9.89 -6.47 5.86
C LEU A 38 -10.05 -5.50 7.03
N ALA A 39 -10.98 -4.54 6.97
CA ALA A 39 -11.26 -3.63 8.07
C ALA A 39 -11.77 -4.41 9.30
N VAL A 40 -12.74 -5.31 9.12
CA VAL A 40 -13.25 -6.16 10.21
C VAL A 40 -12.16 -7.08 10.76
N GLY A 41 -11.36 -7.69 9.88
CA GLY A 41 -10.26 -8.56 10.29
C GLY A 41 -9.20 -7.81 11.10
N TYR A 42 -8.83 -6.60 10.67
CA TYR A 42 -7.83 -5.78 11.33
C TYR A 42 -8.30 -5.21 12.67
N LEU A 43 -9.55 -4.73 12.76
CA LEU A 43 -10.13 -4.21 14.00
C LEU A 43 -10.28 -5.27 15.10
N ARG A 44 -10.32 -6.55 14.73
CA ARG A 44 -10.34 -7.67 15.68
C ARG A 44 -8.97 -7.99 16.26
N GLN A 45 -7.88 -7.57 15.60
CA GLN A 45 -6.51 -7.82 16.07
C GLN A 45 -6.08 -6.73 17.05
N ARG A 46 -5.46 -7.10 18.17
CA ARG A 46 -4.82 -6.14 19.11
C ARG A 46 -3.43 -5.63 18.62
N ALA A 47 -3.14 -5.76 17.32
CA ALA A 47 -1.81 -5.56 16.75
C ALA A 47 -1.45 -4.09 16.41
N LEU A 48 -2.37 -3.13 16.57
CA LEU A 48 -2.14 -1.73 16.18
C LEU A 48 -0.89 -1.13 16.84
N ARG A 49 -0.71 -1.36 18.15
CA ARG A 49 0.44 -0.83 18.91
C ARG A 49 1.75 -1.48 18.49
N LEU A 50 1.73 -2.77 18.16
CA LEU A 50 2.91 -3.50 17.68
C LEU A 50 3.34 -3.01 16.30
N HIS A 51 2.40 -2.84 15.37
CA HIS A 51 2.72 -2.32 14.03
C HIS A 51 3.21 -0.87 14.07
N ALA A 52 2.71 -0.05 15.01
CA ALA A 52 3.16 1.33 15.17
C ALA A 52 4.58 1.46 15.74
N GLY A 53 5.05 0.45 16.50
CA GLY A 53 6.42 0.39 16.99
C GLY A 53 7.43 -0.16 15.98
N ASP A 54 6.97 -0.73 14.86
CA ASP A 54 7.83 -1.27 13.80
C ASP A 54 8.12 -0.19 12.73
N PRO A 55 9.39 0.16 12.48
CA PRO A 55 9.77 1.27 11.60
C PRO A 55 9.37 1.07 10.13
N VAL A 56 9.18 -0.18 9.69
CA VAL A 56 8.80 -0.52 8.32
C VAL A 56 7.28 -0.61 8.21
N MET A 57 6.61 -1.28 9.15
CA MET A 57 5.16 -1.46 9.13
C MET A 57 4.39 -0.18 9.37
N ALA A 58 4.90 0.70 10.23
CA ALA A 58 4.27 2.00 10.49
C ALA A 58 4.06 2.81 9.20
N GLN A 59 4.95 2.66 8.22
CA GLN A 59 4.84 3.33 6.91
C GLN A 59 3.56 2.92 6.17
N PHE A 60 3.18 1.64 6.25
CA PHE A 60 2.04 1.11 5.51
C PHE A 60 0.69 1.48 6.11
N PHE A 61 0.63 2.20 7.25
CA PHE A 61 -0.62 2.78 7.73
C PHE A 61 -1.30 3.71 6.74
N GLY A 62 -0.53 4.32 5.83
CA GLY A 62 -1.10 5.09 4.71
C GLY A 62 -1.93 4.26 3.71
N ALA A 63 -1.86 2.93 3.72
CA ALA A 63 -2.64 2.08 2.81
C ALA A 63 -4.15 2.12 3.11
N ALA A 64 -4.52 2.13 4.39
CA ALA A 64 -5.91 2.16 4.84
C ALA A 64 -6.69 3.40 4.35
N PRO A 65 -6.22 4.65 4.57
CA PRO A 65 -6.91 5.83 4.08
C PRO A 65 -7.05 5.83 2.56
N MET A 66 -6.02 5.42 1.81
CA MET A 66 -6.13 5.32 0.35
C MET A 66 -7.14 4.26 -0.11
N ALA A 67 -7.32 3.17 0.65
CA ALA A 67 -8.34 2.17 0.36
C ALA A 67 -9.76 2.73 0.53
N LEU A 68 -10.00 3.52 1.59
CA LEU A 68 -11.28 4.21 1.79
C LEU A 68 -11.54 5.20 0.64
N LEU A 69 -10.55 6.03 0.31
CA LEU A 69 -10.66 7.07 -0.72
C LEU A 69 -10.94 6.49 -2.12
N THR A 70 -10.25 5.41 -2.49
CA THR A 70 -10.48 4.73 -3.79
C THR A 70 -11.84 4.05 -3.87
N VAL A 71 -12.28 3.37 -2.80
CA VAL A 71 -13.61 2.74 -2.80
C VAL A 71 -14.73 3.79 -2.80
N GLY A 72 -14.56 4.89 -2.06
CA GLY A 72 -15.48 6.03 -2.04
C GLY A 72 -15.64 6.66 -3.42
N ALA A 73 -14.53 7.04 -4.06
CA ALA A 73 -14.57 7.60 -5.41
C ALA A 73 -15.24 6.65 -6.41
N GLY A 74 -14.94 5.34 -6.33
CA GLY A 74 -15.60 4.33 -7.15
C GLY A 74 -17.11 4.21 -6.91
N ALA A 75 -17.61 4.52 -5.71
CA ALA A 75 -19.05 4.55 -5.45
C ALA A 75 -19.72 5.63 -6.31
N LEU A 76 -19.13 6.82 -6.38
CA LEU A 76 -19.61 7.92 -7.20
C LEU A 76 -19.39 7.69 -8.71
N LEU A 77 -18.27 7.08 -9.11
CA LEU A 77 -17.93 6.86 -10.52
C LEU A 77 -18.65 5.66 -11.15
N LEU A 78 -18.85 4.58 -10.39
CA LEU A 78 -19.36 3.28 -10.89
C LEU A 78 -20.62 2.82 -10.15
N GLY A 79 -20.74 3.12 -8.85
CA GLY A 79 -21.81 2.63 -7.98
C GLY A 79 -23.17 3.30 -8.18
N ARG A 80 -23.24 4.51 -8.75
CA ARG A 80 -24.49 5.29 -8.92
C ARG A 80 -25.63 4.52 -9.57
N ARG A 81 -25.34 3.62 -10.52
CA ARG A 81 -26.36 2.80 -11.20
C ARG A 81 -26.86 1.62 -10.38
N LEU A 82 -26.10 1.19 -9.37
CA LEU A 82 -26.40 0.02 -8.53
C LEU A 82 -27.12 0.40 -7.23
N ILE A 83 -26.58 1.39 -6.52
CA ILE A 83 -27.07 1.79 -5.19
C ILE A 83 -27.87 3.10 -5.21
N GLY A 84 -27.96 3.75 -6.37
CA GLY A 84 -28.59 5.05 -6.55
C GLY A 84 -27.61 6.22 -6.38
N PRO A 85 -27.92 7.40 -6.95
CA PRO A 85 -27.01 8.55 -6.96
C PRO A 85 -26.76 9.13 -5.57
N GLU A 86 -27.81 9.25 -4.74
CA GLU A 86 -27.69 9.80 -3.37
C GLU A 86 -26.87 8.88 -2.47
N ALA A 87 -27.18 7.58 -2.43
CA ALA A 87 -26.42 6.62 -1.61
C ALA A 87 -24.96 6.51 -2.07
N ALA A 88 -24.69 6.58 -3.37
CA ALA A 88 -23.32 6.61 -3.89
C ALA A 88 -22.56 7.85 -3.42
N LEU A 89 -23.22 9.01 -3.40
CA LEU A 89 -22.64 10.25 -2.91
C LEU A 89 -22.42 10.23 -1.40
N ASP A 90 -23.37 9.70 -0.62
CA ASP A 90 -23.24 9.56 0.83
C ASP A 90 -22.09 8.61 1.20
N VAL A 91 -21.98 7.48 0.50
CA VAL A 91 -20.85 6.54 0.68
C VAL A 91 -19.52 7.21 0.39
N ASP A 92 -19.43 7.97 -0.72
CA ASP A 92 -18.21 8.70 -1.04
C ASP A 92 -17.90 9.76 0.03
N TRP A 93 -18.86 10.57 0.46
CA TRP A 93 -18.65 11.55 1.54
C TRP A 93 -18.12 10.93 2.83
N VAL A 94 -18.69 9.80 3.27
CA VAL A 94 -18.28 9.10 4.49
C VAL A 94 -16.87 8.52 4.35
N LEU A 95 -16.62 7.77 3.28
CA LEU A 95 -15.32 7.13 3.06
C LEU A 95 -14.23 8.16 2.77
N TRP A 96 -14.56 9.23 2.05
CA TRP A 96 -13.66 10.34 1.79
C TRP A 96 -13.28 11.06 3.08
N SER A 97 -14.25 11.45 3.90
CA SER A 97 -13.97 12.17 5.15
C SER A 97 -13.12 11.32 6.10
N LEU A 98 -13.48 10.05 6.28
CA LEU A 98 -12.72 9.12 7.12
C LEU A 98 -11.30 8.88 6.56
N GLY A 99 -11.19 8.65 5.24
CA GLY A 99 -9.92 8.45 4.55
C GLY A 99 -9.02 9.68 4.59
N THR A 100 -9.57 10.88 4.46
CA THR A 100 -8.82 12.14 4.55
C THR A 100 -8.32 12.39 5.96
N VAL A 101 -9.16 12.22 6.99
CA VAL A 101 -8.73 12.37 8.39
C VAL A 101 -7.63 11.37 8.73
N LEU A 102 -7.84 10.09 8.43
CA LEU A 102 -6.81 9.06 8.64
C LEU A 102 -5.54 9.34 7.85
N GLY A 103 -5.67 9.81 6.60
CA GLY A 103 -4.54 10.15 5.73
C GLY A 103 -3.69 11.29 6.28
N LEU A 104 -4.31 12.36 6.76
CA LEU A 104 -3.62 13.48 7.41
C LEU A 104 -2.97 13.04 8.73
N VAL A 105 -3.66 12.22 9.53
CA VAL A 105 -3.07 11.63 10.74
C VAL A 105 -1.83 10.82 10.40
N THR A 106 -1.89 9.93 9.40
CA THR A 106 -0.71 9.14 9.01
C THR A 106 0.43 10.00 8.45
N ALA A 107 0.11 11.03 7.67
CA ALA A 107 1.10 11.94 7.08
C ALA A 107 1.84 12.77 8.15
N CYS A 108 1.24 12.99 9.31
CA CYS A 108 1.87 13.69 10.44
C CYS A 108 2.53 12.72 11.41
N THR A 109 1.82 11.67 11.83
CA THR A 109 2.26 10.76 12.89
C THR A 109 3.43 9.88 12.46
N VAL A 110 3.43 9.34 11.24
CA VAL A 110 4.52 8.43 10.84
C VAL A 110 5.86 9.17 10.74
N PRO A 111 5.98 10.34 10.07
CA PRO A 111 7.21 11.13 10.12
C PRO A 111 7.61 11.54 11.53
N TYR A 112 6.65 11.90 12.39
CA TYR A 112 6.93 12.20 13.80
C TYR A 112 7.55 11.00 14.54
N LEU A 113 7.01 9.79 14.34
CA LEU A 113 7.56 8.56 14.91
C LEU A 113 8.94 8.23 14.32
N MET A 114 9.15 8.48 13.02
CA MET A 114 10.45 8.30 12.38
C MET A 114 11.53 9.18 13.03
N VAL A 115 11.17 10.42 13.40
CA VAL A 115 12.11 11.37 14.03
C VAL A 115 12.31 11.08 15.51
N THR A 116 11.28 10.66 16.23
CA THR A 116 11.31 10.59 17.71
C THR A 116 11.55 9.21 18.30
N ARG A 117 11.19 8.14 17.59
CA ARG A 117 11.21 6.76 18.11
C ARG A 117 12.11 5.82 17.34
N HIS A 118 12.37 6.08 16.06
CA HIS A 118 13.15 5.20 15.21
C HIS A 118 14.51 5.81 14.87
N ARG A 119 15.52 4.96 14.70
CA ARG A 119 16.84 5.35 14.21
C ARG A 119 17.07 4.68 12.87
N PHE A 120 17.40 5.49 11.86
CA PHE A 120 17.62 5.02 10.50
C PHE A 120 19.08 5.21 10.10
N GLY A 121 19.66 4.18 9.48
CA GLY A 121 20.97 4.29 8.83
C GLY A 121 20.90 5.14 7.55
N PRO A 122 22.06 5.55 6.99
CA PRO A 122 22.13 6.33 5.74
C PRO A 122 21.52 5.62 4.52
N ASP A 123 21.46 4.29 4.54
CA ASP A 123 20.97 3.40 3.49
C ASP A 123 19.51 2.94 3.67
N ALA A 124 18.86 3.36 4.76
CA ALA A 124 17.55 2.88 5.18
C ALA A 124 16.38 3.43 4.34
N ALA A 125 16.60 4.46 3.52
CA ALA A 125 15.53 5.04 2.70
C ALA A 125 15.01 4.01 1.70
N PHE A 126 13.70 3.76 1.71
CA PHE A 126 13.05 2.84 0.79
C PHE A 126 11.67 3.35 0.35
N GLY A 127 11.12 2.76 -0.70
CA GLY A 127 9.87 3.22 -1.32
C GLY A 127 8.66 3.29 -0.38
N GLY A 128 8.64 2.48 0.68
CA GLY A 128 7.55 2.49 1.66
C GLY A 128 7.42 3.81 2.42
N TRP A 129 8.48 4.61 2.57
CA TRP A 129 8.41 5.93 3.23
C TRP A 129 7.47 6.92 2.55
N LEU A 130 7.06 6.64 1.31
CA LEU A 130 6.06 7.44 0.60
C LEU A 130 4.64 7.13 1.05
N MET A 131 4.36 5.90 1.52
CA MET A 131 3.02 5.45 1.89
C MET A 131 2.26 6.38 2.84
N PRO A 132 2.84 6.96 3.90
CA PRO A 132 2.09 7.85 4.80
C PRO A 132 1.83 9.23 4.20
N VAL A 133 2.59 9.67 3.19
CA VAL A 133 2.50 11.04 2.64
C VAL A 133 1.73 11.14 1.31
N VAL A 134 1.43 10.01 0.66
CA VAL A 134 0.54 9.95 -0.51
C VAL A 134 -0.96 10.20 -0.21
N PRO A 135 -1.57 9.73 0.91
CA PRO A 135 -3.00 9.83 1.16
C PRO A 135 -3.63 11.23 1.05
N PRO A 136 -2.95 12.33 1.50
CA PRO A 136 -3.44 13.69 1.25
C PRO A 136 -3.65 14.01 -0.24
N MET A 137 -2.76 13.56 -1.13
CA MET A 137 -2.91 13.77 -2.58
C MET A 137 -4.03 12.94 -3.19
N VAL A 138 -4.26 11.74 -2.66
CA VAL A 138 -5.43 10.94 -3.05
C VAL A 138 -6.70 11.67 -2.64
N SER A 139 -6.74 12.19 -1.40
CA SER A 139 -7.84 13.01 -0.89
C SER A 139 -8.12 14.22 -1.77
N ALA A 140 -7.08 14.89 -2.26
CA ALA A 140 -7.21 16.02 -3.16
C ALA A 140 -7.87 15.65 -4.51
N ALA A 141 -7.47 14.52 -5.11
CA ALA A 141 -8.03 14.08 -6.38
C ALA A 141 -9.48 13.58 -6.25
N THR A 142 -9.76 12.75 -5.24
CA THR A 142 -11.10 12.19 -5.03
C THR A 142 -12.05 13.26 -4.48
N GLY A 143 -11.56 14.17 -3.63
CA GLY A 143 -12.33 15.29 -3.09
C GLY A 143 -12.77 16.29 -4.15
N ALA A 144 -12.01 16.43 -5.24
CA ALA A 144 -12.43 17.22 -6.39
C ALA A 144 -13.75 16.73 -7.02
N LEU A 145 -14.07 15.42 -6.91
CA LEU A 145 -15.33 14.86 -7.38
C LEU A 145 -16.52 15.30 -6.50
N LEU A 146 -16.28 15.64 -5.24
CA LEU A 146 -17.29 16.06 -4.26
C LEU A 146 -17.55 17.58 -4.30
N VAL A 147 -16.63 18.38 -4.85
CA VAL A 147 -16.78 19.85 -4.96
C VAL A 147 -18.10 20.29 -5.61
N PRO A 148 -18.54 19.72 -6.74
CA PRO A 148 -19.84 20.09 -7.33
C PRO A 148 -21.05 19.79 -6.44
N HIS A 149 -20.91 18.84 -5.51
CA HIS A 149 -21.96 18.38 -4.61
C HIS A 149 -21.98 19.11 -3.27
N ALA A 150 -20.92 19.88 -2.95
CA ALA A 150 -20.88 20.70 -1.75
C ALA A 150 -21.82 21.92 -1.87
N PRO A 151 -22.42 22.38 -0.74
CA PRO A 151 -23.24 23.59 -0.72
C PRO A 151 -22.50 24.79 -1.32
N ALA A 152 -23.20 25.55 -2.17
CA ALA A 152 -22.62 26.71 -2.83
C ALA A 152 -22.11 27.77 -1.84
N GLY A 153 -21.09 28.53 -2.23
CA GLY A 153 -20.46 29.56 -1.39
C GLY A 153 -19.26 29.03 -0.62
N GLN A 154 -19.15 29.42 0.67
CA GLN A 154 -17.99 29.14 1.51
C GLN A 154 -17.66 27.65 1.68
N PRO A 155 -18.61 26.73 1.87
CA PRO A 155 -18.29 25.30 2.05
C PRO A 155 -17.61 24.69 0.82
N ARG A 156 -18.15 24.98 -0.38
CA ARG A 156 -17.56 24.51 -1.64
C ARG A 156 -16.18 25.10 -1.90
N LEU A 157 -16.00 26.40 -1.64
CA LEU A 157 -14.70 27.05 -1.77
C LEU A 157 -13.68 26.45 -0.78
N ALA A 158 -14.06 26.26 0.48
CA ALA A 158 -13.21 25.67 1.51
C ALA A 158 -12.79 24.24 1.15
N LEU A 159 -13.70 23.43 0.62
CA LEU A 159 -13.37 22.08 0.16
C LEU A 159 -12.35 22.10 -1.00
N LEU A 160 -12.58 22.95 -2.01
CA LEU A 160 -11.65 23.07 -3.15
C LEU A 160 -10.26 23.50 -2.68
N LEU A 161 -10.18 24.56 -1.86
CA LEU A 161 -8.90 25.08 -1.36
C LEU A 161 -8.22 24.09 -0.40
N GLY A 162 -8.99 23.38 0.42
CA GLY A 162 -8.51 22.29 1.26
C GLY A 162 -7.89 21.16 0.43
N CYS A 163 -8.51 20.79 -0.70
CA CYS A 163 -7.94 19.82 -1.62
C CYS A 163 -6.63 20.32 -2.26
N TYR A 164 -6.53 21.60 -2.64
CA TYR A 164 -5.26 22.19 -3.09
C TYR A 164 -4.18 22.16 -2.00
N ALA A 165 -4.54 22.45 -0.74
CA ALA A 165 -3.61 22.38 0.38
C ALA A 165 -3.09 20.94 0.62
N MET A 166 -3.97 19.94 0.54
CA MET A 166 -3.58 18.53 0.66
C MET A 166 -2.72 18.04 -0.50
N LEU A 167 -2.99 18.53 -1.72
CA LEU A 167 -2.13 18.30 -2.89
C LEU A 167 -0.73 18.88 -2.64
N GLY A 168 -0.63 20.12 -2.19
CA GLY A 168 0.65 20.78 -1.88
C GLY A 168 1.42 20.04 -0.78
N LEU A 169 0.76 19.70 0.32
CA LEU A 169 1.34 18.94 1.44
C LEU A 169 1.96 17.62 0.95
N GLY A 170 1.16 16.78 0.28
CA GLY A 170 1.64 15.47 -0.14
C GLY A 170 2.68 15.55 -1.25
N LEU A 171 2.59 16.51 -2.18
CA LEU A 171 3.56 16.66 -3.27
C LEU A 171 4.93 17.07 -2.72
N VAL A 172 4.98 18.07 -1.84
CA VAL A 172 6.25 18.50 -1.23
C VAL A 172 6.86 17.38 -0.41
N ALA A 173 6.08 16.71 0.43
CA ALA A 173 6.55 15.59 1.23
C ALA A 173 7.06 14.42 0.35
N THR A 174 6.35 14.11 -0.74
CA THR A 174 6.75 13.11 -1.74
C THR A 174 8.10 13.46 -2.35
N LEU A 175 8.31 14.71 -2.77
CA LEU A 175 9.58 15.13 -3.39
C LEU A 175 10.75 15.04 -2.42
N LEU A 176 10.55 15.37 -1.14
CA LEU A 176 11.58 15.20 -0.10
C LEU A 176 11.96 13.72 0.06
N VAL A 177 10.98 12.83 0.19
CA VAL A 177 11.23 11.39 0.33
C VAL A 177 11.84 10.81 -0.94
N LEU A 178 11.41 11.23 -2.12
CA LEU A 178 12.00 10.80 -3.40
C LEU A 178 13.46 11.24 -3.52
N ALA A 179 13.82 12.43 -3.06
CA ALA A 179 15.21 12.87 -3.03
C ALA A 179 16.07 11.96 -2.13
N MET A 180 15.54 11.55 -0.97
CA MET A 180 16.22 10.59 -0.08
C MET A 180 16.36 9.21 -0.72
N ILE A 181 15.29 8.68 -1.33
CA ILE A 181 15.33 7.40 -2.03
C ILE A 181 16.33 7.46 -3.18
N TYR A 182 16.29 8.51 -4.01
CA TYR A 182 17.21 8.69 -5.12
C TYR A 182 18.67 8.77 -4.63
N GLY A 183 18.92 9.57 -3.58
CA GLY A 183 20.23 9.63 -2.93
C GLY A 183 20.71 8.24 -2.49
N ARG A 184 19.84 7.46 -1.86
CA ARG A 184 20.14 6.09 -1.43
C ARG A 184 20.38 5.14 -2.62
N LEU A 185 19.64 5.27 -3.72
CA LEU A 185 19.84 4.48 -4.94
C LEU A 185 21.18 4.77 -5.65
N VAL A 186 21.71 5.98 -5.49
CA VAL A 186 22.98 6.40 -6.10
C VAL A 186 24.19 6.01 -5.24
N HIS A 187 24.07 6.11 -3.92
CA HIS A 187 25.22 5.92 -3.01
C HIS A 187 25.31 4.52 -2.39
N HIS A 188 24.23 3.74 -2.44
CA HIS A 188 24.17 2.39 -1.87
C HIS A 188 23.70 1.36 -2.89
N GLU A 189 23.85 0.08 -2.56
CA GLU A 189 23.45 -1.01 -3.45
C GLU A 189 21.98 -0.93 -3.86
N ALA A 190 21.68 -1.21 -5.13
CA ALA A 190 20.31 -1.20 -5.61
C ALA A 190 19.40 -2.11 -4.76
N PRO A 191 18.14 -1.73 -4.49
CA PRO A 191 17.21 -2.57 -3.74
C PRO A 191 17.08 -3.93 -4.41
N ALA A 192 17.03 -4.98 -3.60
CA ALA A 192 16.91 -6.36 -4.05
C ALA A 192 15.64 -7.01 -3.51
N GLY A 193 15.25 -8.14 -4.13
CA GLY A 193 14.15 -8.97 -3.68
C GLY A 193 12.83 -8.21 -3.50
N THR A 194 12.21 -8.39 -2.33
CA THR A 194 10.83 -7.99 -2.04
C THR A 194 10.65 -6.48 -1.83
N ALA A 195 11.73 -5.70 -1.73
CA ALA A 195 11.68 -4.25 -1.58
C ALA A 195 11.46 -3.50 -2.91
N VAL A 196 11.88 -4.08 -4.05
CA VAL A 196 11.85 -3.44 -5.38
C VAL A 196 10.46 -2.97 -5.81
N PRO A 197 9.36 -3.73 -5.59
CA PRO A 197 8.02 -3.26 -5.88
C PRO A 197 7.67 -1.91 -5.23
N THR A 198 8.24 -1.60 -4.06
CA THR A 198 7.95 -0.35 -3.34
C THR A 198 8.49 0.90 -4.04
N VAL A 199 9.49 0.76 -4.92
CA VAL A 199 10.03 1.88 -5.71
C VAL A 199 8.96 2.50 -6.61
N TRP A 200 7.99 1.71 -7.06
CA TRP A 200 6.87 2.18 -7.87
C TRP A 200 5.98 3.17 -7.14
N ILE A 201 5.95 3.17 -5.80
CA ILE A 201 5.13 4.11 -5.01
C ILE A 201 5.49 5.57 -5.38
N GLY A 202 6.74 5.83 -5.75
CA GLY A 202 7.19 7.14 -6.26
C GLY A 202 6.47 7.59 -7.53
N ALA A 203 6.40 6.72 -8.54
CA ALA A 203 5.64 6.99 -9.76
C ALA A 203 4.15 7.20 -9.46
N GLY A 204 3.62 6.46 -8.50
CA GLY A 204 2.23 6.58 -8.07
C GLY A 204 1.92 7.91 -7.43
N ALA A 205 2.77 8.37 -6.52
CA ALA A 205 2.65 9.68 -5.90
C ALA A 205 2.72 10.79 -6.95
N LEU A 206 3.71 10.77 -7.84
CA LEU A 206 3.84 11.76 -8.92
C LEU A 206 2.67 11.73 -9.92
N GLY A 207 2.15 10.54 -10.26
CA GLY A 207 0.94 10.43 -11.07
C GLY A 207 -0.28 11.02 -10.33
N GLN A 208 -0.43 10.70 -9.05
CA GLN A 208 -1.56 11.15 -8.24
C GLN A 208 -1.64 12.69 -8.12
N SER A 209 -0.51 13.41 -8.08
CA SER A 209 -0.55 14.89 -8.11
C SER A 209 -1.04 15.43 -9.45
N VAL A 210 -0.64 14.82 -10.57
CA VAL A 210 -1.13 15.21 -11.90
C VAL A 210 -2.63 14.94 -12.02
N THR A 211 -3.11 13.79 -11.53
CA THR A 211 -4.54 13.47 -11.44
C THR A 211 -5.28 14.48 -10.59
N ALA A 212 -4.77 14.83 -9.41
CA ALA A 212 -5.38 15.82 -8.52
C ALA A 212 -5.44 17.21 -9.17
N LEU A 213 -4.36 17.67 -9.80
CA LEU A 213 -4.33 18.93 -10.54
C LEU A 213 -5.42 18.97 -11.62
N GLY A 214 -5.51 17.90 -12.41
CA GLY A 214 -6.51 17.76 -13.47
C GLY A 214 -7.95 17.74 -12.94
N ALA A 215 -8.21 17.01 -11.85
CA ALA A 215 -9.53 16.92 -11.24
C ALA A 215 -9.96 18.25 -10.61
N LEU A 216 -9.07 18.89 -9.83
CA LEU A 216 -9.34 20.17 -9.18
C LEU A 216 -9.60 21.29 -10.18
N ALA A 217 -8.82 21.36 -11.26
CA ALA A 217 -9.06 22.34 -12.31
C ALA A 217 -10.36 22.09 -13.10
N THR A 218 -10.90 20.86 -13.08
CA THR A 218 -12.23 20.56 -13.64
C THR A 218 -13.34 21.05 -12.70
N ALA A 219 -13.15 20.93 -11.39
CA ALA A 219 -14.10 21.37 -10.37
C ALA A 219 -14.07 22.89 -10.10
N ALA A 220 -12.92 23.54 -10.35
CA ALA A 220 -12.66 24.94 -10.01
C ALA A 220 -13.71 25.96 -10.51
N PRO A 221 -14.27 25.86 -11.73
CA PRO A 221 -15.28 26.83 -12.20
C PRO A 221 -16.54 26.91 -11.33
N GLY A 222 -16.86 25.84 -10.60
CA GLY A 222 -18.02 25.81 -9.70
C GLY A 222 -17.81 26.51 -8.36
N ALA A 223 -16.57 26.94 -8.05
CA ALA A 223 -16.17 27.46 -6.75
C ALA A 223 -15.30 28.73 -6.80
N LEU A 224 -14.55 28.94 -7.90
CA LEU A 224 -13.69 30.10 -8.11
C LEU A 224 -14.23 30.99 -9.24
N PRO A 225 -14.24 32.32 -9.07
CA PRO A 225 -14.54 33.22 -10.16
C PRO A 225 -13.39 33.27 -11.18
N ALA A 226 -13.66 33.81 -12.37
CA ALA A 226 -12.59 34.26 -13.26
C ALA A 226 -11.83 35.43 -12.59
N PRO A 227 -10.49 35.54 -12.74
CA PRO A 227 -9.62 34.74 -13.60
C PRO A 227 -9.08 33.45 -12.97
N TYR A 228 -9.29 33.23 -11.66
CA TYR A 228 -8.67 32.13 -10.92
C TYR A 228 -9.05 30.74 -11.46
N ALA A 229 -10.32 30.51 -11.81
CA ALA A 229 -10.75 29.25 -12.42
C ALA A 229 -9.97 28.93 -13.72
N ARG A 230 -9.76 29.91 -14.60
CA ARG A 230 -8.92 29.74 -15.81
C ARG A 230 -7.47 29.49 -15.45
N GLY A 231 -6.94 30.20 -14.46
CA GLY A 231 -5.59 29.98 -13.93
C GLY A 231 -5.37 28.54 -13.47
N THR A 232 -6.35 27.92 -12.80
CA THR A 232 -6.23 26.51 -12.39
C THR A 232 -6.11 25.56 -13.57
N ALA A 233 -6.82 25.81 -14.68
CA ALA A 233 -6.74 24.98 -15.88
C ALA A 233 -5.37 25.07 -16.56
N VAL A 234 -4.80 26.27 -16.64
CA VAL A 234 -3.42 26.49 -17.14
C VAL A 234 -2.41 25.80 -16.23
N PHE A 235 -2.52 25.97 -14.92
CA PHE A 235 -1.62 25.35 -13.96
C PHE A 235 -1.73 23.81 -13.98
N ALA A 236 -2.93 23.25 -14.13
CA ALA A 236 -3.11 21.81 -14.24
C ALA A 236 -2.45 21.23 -15.49
N LEU A 237 -2.43 21.97 -16.60
CA LEU A 237 -1.72 21.55 -17.80
C LEU A 237 -0.20 21.69 -17.65
N LEU A 238 0.30 22.89 -17.37
CA LEU A 238 1.74 23.18 -17.34
C LEU A 238 2.44 22.54 -16.14
N GLY A 239 1.85 22.65 -14.95
CA GLY A 239 2.34 21.94 -13.77
C GLY A 239 2.20 20.43 -13.91
N GLY A 240 1.07 19.97 -14.47
CA GLY A 240 0.82 18.55 -14.70
C GLY A 240 1.85 17.92 -15.65
N ILE A 241 2.17 18.56 -16.78
CA ILE A 241 3.13 17.98 -17.74
C ILE A 241 4.56 17.95 -17.19
N VAL A 242 4.96 18.94 -16.39
CA VAL A 242 6.28 18.96 -15.73
C VAL A 242 6.40 17.79 -14.75
N VAL A 243 5.40 17.61 -13.88
CA VAL A 243 5.41 16.51 -12.90
C VAL A 243 5.28 15.15 -13.60
N TRP A 244 4.47 15.05 -14.65
CA TRP A 244 4.33 13.83 -15.45
C TRP A 244 5.63 13.44 -16.14
N GLY A 245 6.39 14.40 -16.69
CA GLY A 245 7.71 14.13 -17.27
C GLY A 245 8.68 13.51 -16.27
N PHE A 246 8.72 14.04 -15.03
CA PHE A 246 9.50 13.43 -13.96
C PHE A 246 8.95 12.05 -13.52
N ALA A 247 7.63 11.88 -13.50
CA ALA A 247 7.01 10.58 -13.24
C ALA A 247 7.44 9.52 -14.26
N MET A 248 7.54 9.88 -15.55
CA MET A 248 7.98 8.95 -16.61
C MET A 248 9.45 8.54 -16.43
N LEU A 249 10.34 9.46 -16.03
CA LEU A 249 11.70 9.11 -15.65
C LEU A 249 11.72 8.08 -14.52
N TRP A 250 10.90 8.31 -13.48
CA TRP A 250 10.80 7.39 -12.35
C TRP A 250 10.23 6.01 -12.74
N VAL A 251 9.24 5.98 -13.64
CA VAL A 251 8.69 4.73 -14.21
C VAL A 251 9.78 3.94 -14.93
N VAL A 252 10.61 4.60 -15.74
CA VAL A 252 11.74 3.94 -16.44
C VAL A 252 12.71 3.33 -15.43
N LEU A 253 13.09 4.08 -14.39
CA LEU A 253 13.96 3.58 -13.32
C LEU A 253 13.36 2.38 -12.58
N ALA A 254 12.11 2.51 -12.12
CA ALA A 254 11.41 1.46 -11.39
C ALA A 254 11.23 0.20 -12.25
N THR A 255 10.96 0.37 -13.55
CA THR A 255 10.89 -0.74 -14.51
C THR A 255 12.24 -1.42 -14.68
N GLY A 256 13.32 -0.67 -14.86
CA GLY A 256 14.68 -1.22 -15.00
C GLY A 256 15.08 -2.06 -13.78
N LEU A 257 14.84 -1.55 -12.57
CA LEU A 257 15.07 -2.29 -11.32
C LEU A 257 14.19 -3.55 -11.25
N THR A 258 12.91 -3.43 -11.60
CA THR A 258 11.98 -4.56 -11.57
C THR A 258 12.39 -5.67 -12.54
N VAL A 259 12.76 -5.32 -13.78
CA VAL A 259 13.22 -6.30 -14.78
C VAL A 259 14.52 -6.97 -14.33
N ARG A 260 15.46 -6.21 -13.77
CA ARG A 260 16.70 -6.76 -13.19
C ARG A 260 16.39 -7.80 -12.12
N THR A 261 15.47 -7.53 -11.21
CA THR A 261 15.14 -8.44 -10.10
C THR A 261 14.29 -9.63 -10.54
N ILE A 262 13.38 -9.45 -11.51
CA ILE A 262 12.63 -10.57 -12.10
C ILE A 262 13.59 -11.57 -12.75
N ARG A 263 14.61 -11.09 -13.47
CA ARG A 263 15.67 -11.93 -14.07
C ARG A 263 16.52 -12.68 -13.04
N ALA A 264 16.52 -12.22 -11.79
CA ALA A 264 17.22 -12.84 -10.67
C ALA A 264 16.28 -13.68 -9.76
N GLY A 265 15.07 -14.01 -10.23
CA GLY A 265 14.14 -14.87 -9.48
C GLY A 265 13.35 -14.15 -8.39
N LEU A 266 12.71 -13.03 -8.71
CA LEU A 266 11.88 -12.27 -7.76
C LEU A 266 10.78 -13.17 -7.13
N PRO A 267 10.83 -13.49 -5.82
CA PRO A 267 9.77 -14.26 -5.19
C PRO A 267 8.51 -13.42 -5.03
N PHE A 268 7.36 -14.10 -5.06
CA PHE A 268 6.09 -13.45 -4.73
C PHE A 268 6.11 -12.98 -3.26
N ALA A 269 5.75 -11.72 -3.05
CA ALA A 269 5.57 -11.13 -1.73
C ALA A 269 4.37 -10.17 -1.74
N PRO A 270 3.75 -9.90 -0.58
CA PRO A 270 2.66 -8.93 -0.48
C PRO A 270 3.00 -7.54 -1.03
N THR A 271 4.29 -7.17 -1.03
CA THR A 271 4.78 -5.92 -1.61
C THR A 271 4.53 -5.78 -3.11
N TRP A 272 4.24 -6.86 -3.84
CA TRP A 272 3.85 -6.77 -5.25
C TRP A 272 2.58 -5.92 -5.47
N TRP A 273 1.73 -5.75 -4.45
CA TRP A 273 0.61 -4.81 -4.51
C TRP A 273 1.04 -3.35 -4.71
N SER A 274 2.31 -3.02 -4.43
CA SER A 274 2.91 -1.71 -4.71
C SER A 274 3.07 -1.40 -6.20
N PHE A 275 2.90 -2.37 -7.11
CA PHE A 275 2.81 -2.08 -8.55
C PHE A 275 1.47 -1.46 -8.94
N ILE A 276 0.38 -1.91 -8.32
CA ILE A 276 -0.98 -1.72 -8.86
C ILE A 276 -1.42 -0.27 -8.75
N PHE A 277 -1.40 0.28 -7.53
CA PHE A 277 -1.87 1.66 -7.33
C PHE A 277 -1.06 2.68 -8.14
N PRO A 278 0.29 2.61 -8.14
CA PRO A 278 1.10 3.51 -8.94
C PRO A 278 0.83 3.49 -10.43
N VAL A 279 0.74 2.32 -11.05
CA VAL A 279 0.43 2.24 -12.48
C VAL A 279 -0.97 2.81 -12.75
N GLY A 280 -1.95 2.56 -11.87
CA GLY A 280 -3.28 3.18 -11.95
C GLY A 280 -3.25 4.71 -11.83
N ALA A 281 -2.40 5.26 -10.96
CA ALA A 281 -2.19 6.71 -10.88
C ALA A 281 -1.53 7.26 -12.16
N CYS A 282 -0.59 6.54 -12.78
CA CYS A 282 -0.04 6.91 -14.09
C CYS A 282 -1.12 6.91 -15.19
N VAL A 283 -2.06 5.96 -15.18
CA VAL A 283 -3.21 5.95 -16.12
C VAL A 283 -4.05 7.21 -15.93
N THR A 284 -4.50 7.49 -14.70
CA THR A 284 -5.38 8.63 -14.43
C THR A 284 -4.69 9.96 -14.69
N ALA A 285 -3.40 10.08 -14.39
CA ALA A 285 -2.58 11.25 -14.68
C ALA A 285 -2.50 11.52 -16.18
N THR A 286 -2.18 10.48 -16.96
CA THR A 286 -2.02 10.58 -18.40
C THR A 286 -3.38 10.87 -19.06
N CYS A 287 -4.48 10.26 -18.59
CA CYS A 287 -5.83 10.59 -19.04
C CYS A 287 -6.21 12.04 -18.75
N ALA A 288 -5.86 12.57 -17.57
CA ALA A 288 -6.13 13.96 -17.20
C ALA A 288 -5.41 14.96 -18.13
N LEU A 289 -4.17 14.66 -18.52
CA LEU A 289 -3.43 15.46 -19.50
C LEU A 289 -3.98 15.28 -20.92
N ALA A 290 -4.32 14.06 -21.33
CA ALA A 290 -4.91 13.77 -22.63
C ALA A 290 -6.23 14.53 -22.82
N ALA A 291 -7.11 14.54 -21.82
CA ALA A 291 -8.38 15.25 -21.86
C ALA A 291 -8.21 16.78 -22.00
N ARG A 292 -7.08 17.34 -21.54
CA ARG A 292 -6.80 18.79 -21.61
C ARG A 292 -6.07 19.21 -22.88
N THR A 293 -5.29 18.32 -23.47
CA THR A 293 -4.44 18.62 -24.63
C THR A 293 -5.02 18.11 -25.94
N GLY A 294 -5.83 17.05 -25.91
CA GLY A 294 -6.25 16.32 -27.10
C GLY A 294 -5.11 15.54 -27.78
N LEU A 295 -3.95 15.38 -27.15
CA LEU A 295 -2.78 14.77 -27.77
C LEU A 295 -2.90 13.23 -27.81
N ASP A 296 -2.94 12.66 -29.02
CA ASP A 296 -3.08 11.22 -29.24
C ASP A 296 -1.98 10.37 -28.58
N MET A 297 -0.76 10.91 -28.48
CA MET A 297 0.34 10.24 -27.77
C MET A 297 -0.04 9.92 -26.32
N LEU A 298 -0.65 10.87 -25.61
CA LEU A 298 -1.05 10.67 -24.21
C LEU A 298 -2.20 9.67 -24.10
N ILE A 299 -3.11 9.65 -25.08
CA ILE A 299 -4.18 8.66 -25.16
C ILE A 299 -3.59 7.24 -25.25
N TRP A 300 -2.66 7.01 -26.18
CA TRP A 300 -2.02 5.70 -26.35
C TRP A 300 -1.22 5.29 -25.11
N VAL A 301 -0.46 6.21 -24.51
CA VAL A 301 0.29 5.93 -23.27
C VAL A 301 -0.65 5.53 -22.13
N ALA A 302 -1.79 6.21 -21.97
CA ALA A 302 -2.79 5.85 -20.96
C ALA A 302 -3.37 4.44 -21.19
N VAL A 303 -3.68 4.08 -22.44
CA VAL A 303 -4.19 2.75 -22.81
C VAL A 303 -3.15 1.66 -22.53
N VAL A 304 -1.88 1.89 -22.88
CA VAL A 304 -0.77 0.95 -22.60
C VAL A 304 -0.61 0.77 -21.09
N PHE A 305 -0.57 1.86 -20.31
CA PHE A 305 -0.49 1.75 -18.86
C PHE A 305 -1.69 1.02 -18.27
N TYR A 306 -2.90 1.20 -18.81
CA TYR A 306 -4.08 0.49 -18.32
C TYR A 306 -4.03 -1.00 -18.65
N GLY A 307 -3.57 -1.38 -19.84
CA GLY A 307 -3.33 -2.78 -20.18
C GLY A 307 -2.34 -3.43 -19.22
N LEU A 308 -1.21 -2.77 -18.96
CA LEU A 308 -0.19 -3.22 -18.00
C LEU A 308 -0.75 -3.30 -16.57
N LEU A 309 -1.57 -2.34 -16.15
CA LEU A 309 -2.24 -2.32 -14.85
C LEU A 309 -3.13 -3.55 -14.67
N VAL A 310 -3.97 -3.86 -15.66
CA VAL A 310 -4.88 -5.02 -15.60
C VAL A 310 -4.08 -6.32 -15.54
N ILE A 311 -3.03 -6.46 -16.36
CA ILE A 311 -2.15 -7.64 -16.34
C ILE A 311 -1.49 -7.80 -14.98
N ALA A 312 -0.88 -6.74 -14.45
CA ALA A 312 -0.24 -6.75 -13.14
C ALA A 312 -1.25 -7.11 -12.04
N TRP A 313 -2.45 -6.53 -12.09
CA TRP A 313 -3.50 -6.80 -11.10
C TRP A 313 -3.94 -8.27 -11.13
N VAL A 314 -4.18 -8.85 -12.32
CA VAL A 314 -4.55 -10.27 -12.46
C VAL A 314 -3.46 -11.18 -11.88
N VAL A 315 -2.18 -10.90 -12.18
CA VAL A 315 -1.04 -11.67 -11.66
C VAL A 315 -0.97 -11.58 -10.13
N VAL A 316 -0.98 -10.37 -9.59
CA VAL A 316 -0.84 -10.14 -8.14
C VAL A 316 -2.04 -10.70 -7.36
N ALA A 317 -3.26 -10.50 -7.86
CA ALA A 317 -4.47 -11.05 -7.27
C ALA A 317 -4.48 -12.58 -7.32
N GLY A 318 -4.09 -13.18 -8.45
CA GLY A 318 -4.00 -14.63 -8.61
C GLY A 318 -3.01 -15.27 -7.63
N HIS A 319 -1.81 -14.70 -7.48
CA HIS A 319 -0.85 -15.17 -6.47
C HIS A 319 -1.36 -14.97 -5.04
N SER A 320 -1.98 -13.83 -4.75
CA SER A 320 -2.56 -13.53 -3.42
C SER A 320 -3.65 -14.55 -3.04
N LEU A 321 -4.55 -14.87 -3.96
CA LEU A 321 -5.61 -15.86 -3.74
C LEU A 321 -5.05 -17.27 -3.53
N ARG A 322 -4.08 -17.69 -4.34
CA ARG A 322 -3.41 -18.99 -4.17
C ARG A 322 -2.71 -19.09 -2.81
N HIS A 323 -2.04 -18.02 -2.39
CA HIS A 323 -1.37 -17.96 -1.10
C HIS A 323 -2.38 -18.02 0.06
N ALA A 324 -3.46 -17.25 0.00
CA ALA A 324 -4.52 -17.27 1.01
C ALA A 324 -5.21 -18.65 1.12
N ALA A 325 -5.49 -19.30 -0.02
CA ALA A 325 -6.11 -20.62 -0.05
C ALA A 325 -5.24 -21.68 0.64
N ARG A 326 -3.92 -21.66 0.41
CA ARG A 326 -2.96 -22.57 1.07
C ARG A 326 -2.91 -22.34 2.60
N HIS A 327 -2.99 -21.10 3.07
CA HIS A 327 -3.01 -20.82 4.50
C HIS A 327 -4.31 -21.29 5.18
N MET A 328 -5.47 -21.17 4.50
CA MET A 328 -6.73 -21.68 5.01
C MET A 328 -6.76 -23.21 5.11
N SER A 329 -6.20 -23.92 4.12
CA SER A 329 -6.12 -25.39 4.19
C SER A 329 -5.26 -25.84 5.38
N LEU A 330 -4.11 -25.20 5.63
CA LEU A 330 -3.24 -25.53 6.76
C LEU A 330 -3.91 -25.26 8.12
N ARG A 331 -4.63 -24.14 8.26
CA ARG A 331 -5.40 -23.85 9.48
C ARG A 331 -6.51 -24.87 9.74
N SER A 332 -7.18 -25.33 8.69
CA SER A 332 -8.23 -26.35 8.80
C SER A 332 -7.67 -27.71 9.26
N VAL A 333 -6.50 -28.10 8.76
CA VAL A 333 -5.80 -29.32 9.19
C VAL A 333 -5.33 -29.20 10.64
N ALA A 334 -4.75 -28.06 11.03
CA ALA A 334 -4.33 -27.81 12.41
C ALA A 334 -5.50 -27.73 13.41
N ALA A 335 -6.68 -27.24 12.97
CA ALA A 335 -7.90 -27.26 13.77
C ALA A 335 -8.48 -28.68 13.90
N HIS A 336 -8.37 -29.50 12.85
CA HIS A 336 -8.78 -30.90 12.88
C HIS A 336 -7.84 -31.76 13.75
N ALA A 337 -6.54 -31.47 13.76
CA ALA A 337 -5.56 -32.10 14.65
C ALA A 337 -5.79 -31.71 16.12
N ARG A 338 -6.11 -30.44 16.40
CA ARG A 338 -6.49 -29.98 17.76
C ARG A 338 -7.74 -30.68 18.32
N ARG A 339 -8.72 -30.99 17.47
CA ARG A 339 -9.92 -31.76 17.87
C ARG A 339 -9.63 -33.24 18.18
N ARG A 340 -8.44 -33.76 17.85
CA ARG A 340 -8.03 -35.16 18.15
C ARG A 340 -7.18 -35.32 19.42
N GLY A 341 -6.91 -34.24 20.17
CA GLY A 341 -6.51 -34.28 21.58
C GLY A 341 -5.04 -34.59 21.89
N VAL A 342 -4.34 -33.59 22.43
CA VAL A 342 -3.36 -33.66 23.54
C VAL A 342 -3.33 -32.27 24.19
N GLU A 343 -3.80 -32.14 25.43
CA GLU A 343 -3.62 -30.94 26.27
C GLU A 343 -2.37 -31.14 27.16
N PRO A 344 -1.45 -30.15 27.26
CA PRO A 344 -0.50 -30.09 28.37
C PRO A 344 -1.05 -29.22 29.51
N GLU A 345 -0.82 -29.68 30.74
CA GLU A 345 -1.14 -29.02 32.01
C GLU A 345 -0.11 -27.94 32.41
N GLY A 346 -0.59 -26.86 33.05
CA GLY A 346 0.14 -26.08 34.07
C GLY A 346 0.62 -24.66 33.69
N PRO A 347 0.46 -23.64 34.57
CA PRO A 347 0.99 -22.29 34.34
C PRO A 347 2.46 -22.17 34.76
N PHE A 348 3.28 -21.49 33.95
CA PHE A 348 4.69 -21.20 34.22
C PHE A 348 4.90 -19.78 34.76
N ASP A 349 5.81 -19.64 35.72
CA ASP A 349 6.22 -18.39 36.36
C ASP A 349 7.70 -18.15 36.04
N GLY A 350 7.99 -17.28 35.07
CA GLY A 350 9.35 -16.95 34.63
C GLY A 350 9.37 -16.16 33.31
N ALA A 351 10.12 -15.06 33.26
CA ALA A 351 10.31 -14.25 32.06
C ALA A 351 10.98 -15.10 30.97
N THR A 352 10.16 -15.61 30.05
CA THR A 352 10.60 -16.61 29.08
C THR A 352 11.18 -15.92 27.85
N GLU A 353 12.38 -16.34 27.44
CA GLU A 353 13.09 -15.77 26.30
C GLU A 353 13.20 -16.79 25.15
N LEU A 354 12.83 -16.38 23.94
CA LEU A 354 12.98 -17.14 22.70
C LEU A 354 14.09 -16.51 21.85
N ARG A 355 15.14 -17.26 21.53
CA ARG A 355 16.22 -16.85 20.63
C ARG A 355 16.36 -17.80 19.45
N GLY A 356 16.94 -17.34 18.35
CA GLY A 356 17.17 -18.20 17.18
C GLY A 356 17.99 -17.53 16.10
N THR A 357 18.39 -18.28 15.08
CA THR A 357 18.99 -17.76 13.85
C THR A 357 18.15 -18.11 12.63
N VAL A 358 18.00 -17.17 11.70
CA VAL A 358 17.39 -17.40 10.39
C VAL A 358 18.48 -17.62 9.36
N ARG A 359 18.45 -18.78 8.71
CA ARG A 359 19.44 -19.19 7.70
C ARG A 359 18.77 -19.61 6.39
N THR A 360 19.54 -19.61 5.32
CA THR A 360 19.14 -20.19 4.04
C THR A 360 19.14 -21.72 4.11
N THR A 361 18.13 -22.38 3.50
CA THR A 361 18.09 -23.84 3.39
C THR A 361 19.23 -24.37 2.52
N ALA A 362 19.60 -23.63 1.46
CA ALA A 362 20.77 -23.91 0.64
C ALA A 362 21.98 -23.13 1.19
N GLY A 363 22.98 -23.85 1.73
CA GLY A 363 24.26 -23.29 2.14
C GLY A 363 24.34 -22.70 3.55
N GLY A 364 23.25 -22.67 4.33
CA GLY A 364 23.28 -22.35 5.77
C GLY A 364 23.74 -20.92 6.11
N ARG A 365 23.76 -20.03 5.12
CA ARG A 365 24.16 -18.63 5.30
C ARG A 365 23.11 -17.89 6.12
N PRO A 366 23.52 -17.06 7.09
CA PRO A 366 22.60 -16.23 7.85
C PRO A 366 21.89 -15.23 6.95
N ILE A 367 20.61 -14.98 7.22
CA ILE A 367 19.80 -14.02 6.48
C ILE A 367 19.65 -12.78 7.36
N PRO A 368 20.35 -11.67 7.07
CA PRO A 368 20.14 -10.42 7.79
C PRO A 368 18.82 -9.77 7.39
N GLU A 369 18.24 -8.98 8.29
CA GLU A 369 16.98 -8.25 8.07
C GLU A 369 15.78 -9.13 7.69
N ALA A 370 15.86 -10.44 7.98
CA ALA A 370 14.71 -11.33 7.92
C ALA A 370 13.75 -10.95 9.04
N ARG A 371 12.50 -10.71 8.69
CA ARG A 371 11.45 -10.39 9.64
C ARG A 371 10.96 -11.65 10.33
N VAL A 372 11.12 -11.73 11.64
CA VAL A 372 10.59 -12.81 12.47
C VAL A 372 9.37 -12.30 13.22
N THR A 373 8.25 -12.99 13.10
CA THR A 373 6.97 -12.66 13.74
C THR A 373 6.56 -13.79 14.66
N LEU A 374 6.26 -13.47 15.91
CA LEU A 374 5.75 -14.40 16.90
C LEU A 374 4.23 -14.26 17.01
N ILE A 375 3.51 -15.37 16.92
CA ILE A 375 2.04 -15.42 16.95
C ILE A 375 1.58 -16.37 18.06
N ASP A 376 0.60 -15.96 18.86
CA ASP A 376 0.05 -16.78 19.94
C ASP A 376 -0.94 -17.86 19.43
N PRO A 377 -1.46 -18.75 20.31
CA PRO A 377 -2.42 -19.78 19.92
C PRO A 377 -3.78 -19.24 19.44
N ALA A 378 -4.15 -18.01 19.82
CA ALA A 378 -5.35 -17.32 19.36
C ALA A 378 -5.18 -16.73 17.94
N GLY A 379 -3.94 -16.66 17.46
CA GLY A 379 -3.59 -16.10 16.15
C GLY A 379 -3.25 -14.61 16.20
N ASP A 380 -3.09 -14.04 17.39
CA ASP A 380 -2.65 -12.66 17.57
C ASP A 380 -1.12 -12.56 17.49
N VAL A 381 -0.63 -11.51 16.84
CA VAL A 381 0.81 -11.21 16.79
C VAL A 381 1.24 -10.71 18.16
N VAL A 382 2.26 -11.35 18.73
CA VAL A 382 2.82 -11.06 20.06
C VAL A 382 4.07 -10.20 19.95
N GLY A 383 4.86 -10.39 18.90
CA GLY A 383 6.08 -9.64 18.66
C GLY A 383 6.54 -9.74 17.22
N VAL A 384 7.27 -8.71 16.77
CA VAL A 384 7.96 -8.69 15.47
C VAL A 384 9.38 -8.20 15.72
N THR A 385 10.37 -8.87 15.13
CA THR A 385 11.77 -8.44 15.16
C THR A 385 12.43 -8.68 13.79
N LEU A 386 13.56 -8.03 13.56
CA LEU A 386 14.41 -8.24 12.39
C LEU A 386 15.66 -9.00 12.84
N THR A 387 16.15 -9.90 11.99
CA THR A 387 17.42 -10.57 12.27
C THR A 387 18.61 -9.63 12.13
N ALA A 388 19.60 -9.81 12.99
CA ALA A 388 20.89 -9.11 12.93
C ALA A 388 21.72 -9.58 11.72
N ALA A 389 22.90 -8.96 11.52
CA ALA A 389 23.82 -9.28 10.42
C ALA A 389 24.22 -10.76 10.35
N ASP A 390 24.23 -11.43 11.50
CA ASP A 390 24.53 -12.86 11.68
C ASP A 390 23.28 -13.75 11.64
N GLY A 391 22.12 -13.20 11.28
CA GLY A 391 20.85 -13.90 11.19
C GLY A 391 20.15 -14.11 12.54
N SER A 392 20.69 -13.61 13.66
CA SER A 392 20.13 -13.85 14.99
C SER A 392 18.90 -12.99 15.31
N TYR A 393 17.95 -13.55 16.09
CA TYR A 393 16.78 -12.85 16.62
C TYR A 393 16.48 -13.28 18.07
N ALA A 394 15.75 -12.42 18.80
CA ALA A 394 15.30 -12.70 20.16
C ALA A 394 13.93 -12.06 20.46
N PHE A 395 13.13 -12.72 21.30
CA PHE A 395 11.92 -12.22 21.94
C PHE A 395 12.03 -12.47 23.45
N THR A 396 11.87 -11.43 24.27
CA THR A 396 11.86 -11.51 25.74
C THR A 396 10.45 -11.38 26.30
N ASP A 397 10.28 -11.69 27.58
CA ASP A 397 9.05 -11.47 28.36
C ASP A 397 7.81 -12.20 27.80
N LEU A 398 8.01 -13.43 27.32
CA LEU A 398 6.92 -14.26 26.82
C LEU A 398 6.11 -14.84 27.98
N ALA A 399 4.78 -14.72 27.88
CA ALA A 399 3.83 -15.08 28.94
C ALA A 399 3.10 -16.43 28.70
N GLY A 400 3.43 -17.14 27.64
CA GLY A 400 2.79 -18.40 27.23
C GLY A 400 3.79 -19.47 26.83
N ASP A 401 3.30 -20.69 26.65
CA ASP A 401 4.09 -21.91 26.39
C ASP A 401 4.08 -22.32 24.91
N ARG A 402 3.20 -21.72 24.10
CA ARG A 402 3.00 -22.07 22.70
C ARG A 402 2.93 -20.86 21.81
N TYR A 403 3.77 -20.87 20.78
CA TYR A 403 3.78 -19.82 19.77
C TYR A 403 3.97 -20.41 18.38
N THR A 404 3.60 -19.64 17.36
CA THR A 404 3.99 -19.89 15.97
C THR A 404 5.00 -18.83 15.58
N VAL A 405 6.20 -19.25 15.19
CA VAL A 405 7.22 -18.34 14.68
C VAL A 405 7.13 -18.32 13.15
N VAL A 406 7.08 -17.12 12.58
CA VAL A 406 7.03 -16.89 11.14
C VAL A 406 8.20 -16.01 10.73
N ALA A 407 9.17 -16.56 10.00
CA ALA A 407 10.22 -15.77 9.37
C ALA A 407 9.83 -15.42 7.93
N ALA A 408 10.01 -14.15 7.56
CA ALA A 408 9.70 -13.58 6.26
C ALA A 408 10.87 -12.69 5.79
N GLY A 409 11.45 -13.06 4.65
CA GLY A 409 12.59 -12.40 4.00
C GLY A 409 12.81 -13.02 2.61
N TYR A 410 12.54 -14.32 2.53
CA TYR A 410 12.22 -15.12 1.36
C TYR A 410 10.89 -15.89 1.65
N PRO A 411 10.39 -16.88 0.86
CA PRO A 411 9.01 -17.35 1.03
C PRO A 411 8.76 -17.79 2.48
N ALA A 412 7.70 -17.22 3.08
CA ALA A 412 7.48 -17.31 4.51
C ALA A 412 7.32 -18.77 4.95
N GLN A 413 8.12 -19.19 5.92
CA GLN A 413 7.91 -20.44 6.65
C GLN A 413 7.27 -20.14 8.00
N ALA A 414 6.26 -20.93 8.36
CA ALA A 414 5.59 -20.88 9.66
C ALA A 414 5.73 -22.25 10.31
N MET A 415 6.35 -22.31 11.49
CA MET A 415 6.48 -23.55 12.26
C MET A 415 5.87 -23.37 13.65
N PRO A 416 5.03 -24.32 14.12
CA PRO A 416 4.56 -24.31 15.50
C PRO A 416 5.72 -24.65 16.43
N LEU A 417 5.82 -23.91 17.54
CA LEU A 417 6.80 -24.12 18.59
C LEU A 417 6.10 -24.27 19.94
N SER A 418 6.59 -25.20 20.75
CA SER A 418 6.30 -25.28 22.18
C SER A 418 7.57 -24.92 22.93
N LEU A 419 7.48 -23.96 23.83
CA LEU A 419 8.54 -23.64 24.76
C LEU A 419 8.46 -24.66 25.90
N ASP A 420 9.55 -25.36 26.14
CA ASP A 420 9.71 -26.22 27.30
C ASP A 420 9.79 -25.35 28.58
N GLY A 421 9.30 -25.88 29.69
CA GLY A 421 9.12 -25.18 30.97
C GLY A 421 10.38 -24.65 31.67
N SER A 422 11.49 -24.55 30.95
CA SER A 422 12.82 -24.09 31.41
C SER A 422 13.02 -22.57 31.25
N GLY A 423 12.09 -21.84 30.62
CA GLY A 423 12.15 -20.38 30.50
C GLY A 423 13.14 -19.85 29.45
N GLN A 424 13.83 -20.72 28.69
CA GLN A 424 14.68 -20.33 27.56
C GLN A 424 14.54 -21.32 26.40
N GLY A 425 14.13 -20.83 25.23
CA GLY A 425 14.03 -21.62 24.01
C GLY A 425 15.00 -21.13 22.94
N VAL A 426 15.82 -22.01 22.37
CA VAL A 426 16.59 -21.74 21.14
C VAL A 426 15.89 -22.42 19.97
N PHE A 427 15.48 -21.65 18.97
CA PHE A 427 14.78 -22.16 17.80
C PHE A 427 15.32 -21.56 16.50
N ASP A 428 16.07 -22.34 15.74
CA ASP A 428 16.58 -21.91 14.45
C ASP A 428 15.55 -22.10 13.33
N LEU A 429 15.49 -21.14 12.41
CA LEU A 429 14.60 -21.15 11.25
C LEU A 429 15.42 -21.26 9.97
N THR A 430 14.98 -22.09 9.04
CA THR A 430 15.56 -22.14 7.69
C THR A 430 14.55 -21.67 6.66
N LEU A 431 14.96 -20.77 5.77
CA LEU A 431 14.13 -20.27 4.66
C LEU A 431 14.62 -20.87 3.35
N ALA A 432 13.71 -21.45 2.58
CA ALA A 432 14.01 -22.08 1.31
C ALA A 432 14.58 -21.04 0.32
N HIS A 433 15.77 -21.34 -0.20
CA HIS A 433 16.42 -20.66 -1.31
C HIS A 433 16.53 -21.68 -2.44
N GLU A 434 15.87 -21.45 -3.57
CA GLU A 434 16.19 -22.18 -4.80
C GLU A 434 17.38 -21.47 -5.46
N GLU A 435 18.51 -22.17 -5.58
CA GLU A 435 19.65 -21.70 -6.38
C GLU A 435 19.28 -21.79 -7.86
N GLY A 436 19.44 -20.68 -8.61
CA GLY A 436 19.38 -20.66 -10.07
C GLY A 436 18.80 -19.39 -10.65
#